data_AF-G3VK59-F1
#
_entry.id   AF-G3VK59-F1
#
_cell.length_a   1.000
_cell.length_b   1.000
_cell.length_c   1.000
_cell.angle_alpha   90.00
_cell.angle_beta   90.00
_cell.angle_gamma   90.00
#
_symmetry.space_group_name_H-M   'P 1'
#
loop_
_entity.id
_entity.type
_entity.pdbx_description
1 polymer ?
#
loop_
_entity_poly.entity_id
_entity_poly.type
_entity_poly.pdbx_seq_one_letter_code
_entity_poly.pdbx_strand_id
1 'polypeptide(L)'
;MSFLGRQMRCLHKTAVQNGAGGALFVHRDTPENNPDTPFDFTPENYKRIEAIVKNYPEGHKAAAVLPVLDLAQRQNGWLPISAMNKVAEVLQVPPMRVYEVATFYTMYNRKPVGKYHIQVCTTTPCMLRDSDSILEAIQKKLGIKVGETTPDKLSH
;
A
#
# COMPACT_ATOMS: atom_id res chain seq x y z
N MET A 1 -37.24 -42.11 6.09
CA MET A 1 -37.35 -41.24 4.91
C MET A 1 -36.30 -40.16 5.00
N SER A 2 -35.38 -40.19 4.05
CA SER A 2 -34.12 -39.46 4.00
C SER A 2 -34.35 -37.98 3.72
N PHE A 3 -33.87 -37.10 4.59
CA PHE A 3 -33.56 -35.72 4.21
C PHE A 3 -32.04 -35.61 4.14
N LEU A 4 -31.51 -35.81 2.93
CA LEU A 4 -30.12 -35.49 2.61
C LEU A 4 -29.92 -33.99 2.84
N GLY A 5 -29.30 -33.64 3.97
CA GLY A 5 -28.68 -32.34 4.16
C GLY A 5 -27.58 -32.18 3.12
N ARG A 6 -27.89 -31.50 2.02
CA ARG A 6 -26.91 -31.08 1.02
C ARG A 6 -26.07 -29.97 1.64
N GLN A 7 -25.12 -30.36 2.48
CA GLN A 7 -24.04 -29.49 2.91
C GLN A 7 -23.18 -29.22 1.67
N MET A 8 -23.58 -28.21 0.89
CA MET A 8 -22.70 -27.60 -0.10
C MET A 8 -21.54 -27.01 0.70
N ARG A 9 -20.48 -27.79 0.86
CA ARG A 9 -19.16 -27.23 1.10
C ARG A 9 -18.92 -26.32 -0.08
N CYS A 10 -19.10 -25.01 0.11
CA CYS A 10 -18.57 -24.03 -0.82
C CYS A 10 -17.07 -24.33 -0.91
N LEU A 11 -16.70 -25.05 -1.97
CA LEU A 11 -15.34 -25.19 -2.41
C LEU A 11 -14.76 -23.79 -2.36
N HIS A 12 -13.63 -23.65 -1.66
CA HIS A 12 -12.85 -22.44 -1.51
C HIS A 12 -12.84 -21.71 -2.85
N LYS A 13 -13.73 -20.73 -3.02
CA LYS A 13 -13.55 -19.73 -4.05
C LYS A 13 -12.45 -18.89 -3.47
N THR A 14 -11.20 -19.23 -3.79
CA THR A 14 -10.10 -18.28 -3.62
C THR A 14 -10.64 -16.99 -4.20
N ALA A 15 -10.80 -15.97 -3.35
CA ALA A 15 -11.20 -14.66 -3.83
C ALA A 15 -10.28 -14.35 -5.01
N VAL A 16 -10.86 -14.19 -6.19
CA VAL A 16 -10.09 -13.78 -7.37
C VAL A 16 -9.35 -12.54 -6.90
N GLN A 17 -8.02 -12.62 -6.83
CA GLN A 17 -7.18 -11.47 -6.64
C GLN A 17 -7.30 -10.63 -7.91
N ASN A 18 -8.42 -9.94 -8.07
CA ASN A 18 -8.48 -8.78 -8.93
C ASN A 18 -7.63 -7.75 -8.22
N GLY A 19 -6.34 -7.74 -8.58
CA GLY A 19 -5.30 -6.85 -8.07
C GLY A 19 -5.55 -5.41 -8.48
N ALA A 20 -6.62 -4.81 -7.96
CA ALA A 20 -6.91 -3.40 -8.16
C ALA A 20 -6.04 -2.51 -7.23
N GLY A 21 -5.39 -3.10 -6.22
CA GLY A 21 -4.25 -2.51 -5.51
C GLY A 21 -2.89 -2.86 -6.16
N GLY A 22 -2.51 -2.19 -7.25
CA GLY A 22 -1.10 -2.16 -7.67
C GLY A 22 -0.48 -3.45 -8.24
N ALA A 23 -1.20 -4.24 -9.05
CA ALA A 23 -0.68 -5.49 -9.63
C ALA A 23 0.54 -5.37 -10.59
N LEU A 24 0.96 -4.16 -10.97
CA LEU A 24 2.12 -3.94 -11.84
C LEU A 24 3.36 -3.64 -11.00
N PHE A 25 4.37 -4.51 -11.07
CA PHE A 25 5.67 -4.32 -10.40
C PHE A 25 6.68 -3.52 -11.23
N VAL A 26 6.30 -3.11 -12.44
CA VAL A 26 7.08 -2.23 -13.31
C VAL A 26 6.48 -0.82 -13.30
N HIS A 27 7.34 0.19 -13.32
CA HIS A 27 6.93 1.59 -13.48
C HIS A 27 6.85 1.94 -14.96
N ARG A 28 5.86 2.75 -15.33
CA ARG A 28 5.76 3.42 -16.62
C ARG A 28 5.43 4.87 -16.34
N ASP A 29 6.15 5.77 -16.98
CA ASP A 29 5.96 7.20 -16.75
C ASP A 29 4.55 7.61 -17.19
N THR A 30 3.87 8.28 -16.29
CA THR A 30 2.56 8.91 -16.54
C THR A 30 2.68 10.40 -16.23
N PRO A 31 1.79 11.25 -16.75
CA PRO A 31 1.82 12.68 -16.45
C PRO A 31 1.76 13.00 -14.95
N GLU A 32 1.13 12.13 -14.16
CA GLU A 32 0.94 12.28 -12.71
C GLU A 32 2.03 11.59 -11.86
N ASN A 33 2.80 10.67 -12.46
CA ASN A 33 3.85 9.91 -11.79
C ASN A 33 5.00 9.68 -12.77
N ASN A 34 5.99 10.56 -12.69
CA ASN A 34 7.23 10.58 -13.46
C ASN A 34 8.37 11.06 -12.54
N PRO A 35 9.65 10.88 -12.89
CA PRO A 35 10.77 11.35 -12.06
C PRO A 35 10.76 12.87 -11.80
N ASP A 36 10.15 13.65 -12.68
CA ASP A 36 10.06 15.12 -12.60
C ASP A 36 8.90 15.61 -11.71
N THR A 37 8.13 14.70 -11.11
CA THR A 37 7.01 15.05 -10.25
C THR A 37 7.53 15.77 -9.00
N PRO A 38 7.01 16.96 -8.65
CA PRO A 38 7.57 17.74 -7.55
C PRO A 38 7.28 17.05 -6.21
N PHE A 39 8.32 16.50 -5.60
CA PHE A 39 8.27 15.95 -4.25
C PHE A 39 9.53 16.32 -3.49
N ASP A 40 9.34 16.94 -2.33
CA ASP A 40 10.39 17.23 -1.36
C ASP A 40 9.84 17.10 0.06
N PHE A 41 10.72 16.86 1.04
CA PHE A 41 10.30 16.73 2.42
C PHE A 41 10.09 18.10 3.06
N THR A 42 9.10 18.21 3.95
CA THR A 42 8.98 19.43 4.75
C THR A 42 10.17 19.58 5.72
N PRO A 43 10.54 20.81 6.15
CA PRO A 43 11.65 21.00 7.09
C PRO A 43 11.47 20.23 8.42
N GLU A 44 10.22 20.03 8.86
CA GLU A 44 9.91 19.20 10.02
C GLU A 44 10.19 17.71 9.75
N ASN A 45 9.88 17.25 8.54
CA ASN A 45 10.12 15.89 8.11
C ASN A 45 11.61 15.61 7.96
N TYR A 46 12.42 16.57 7.53
CA TYR A 46 13.89 16.44 7.58
C TYR A 46 14.41 16.19 9.00
N LYS A 47 13.90 16.92 10.01
CA LYS A 47 14.28 16.67 11.42
C LYS A 47 13.88 15.26 11.89
N ARG A 48 12.73 14.75 11.43
CA ARG A 48 12.29 13.38 11.72
C ARG A 48 13.19 12.35 11.04
N ILE A 49 13.60 12.61 9.79
CA ILE A 49 14.52 11.73 9.06
C ILE A 49 15.87 11.67 9.79
N GLU A 50 16.43 12.80 10.24
CA GLU A 50 17.66 12.81 11.04
C GLU A 50 17.50 12.00 12.34
N ALA A 51 16.37 12.12 13.03
CA ALA A 51 16.08 11.34 14.22
C ALA A 51 15.99 9.83 13.93
N ILE A 52 15.38 9.44 12.80
CA ILE A 52 15.31 8.05 12.35
C ILE A 52 16.70 7.51 12.02
N VAL A 53 17.51 8.27 11.29
CA VAL A 53 18.87 7.85 10.88
C VAL A 53 19.78 7.65 12.10
N LYS A 54 19.65 8.47 13.15
CA LYS A 54 20.40 8.34 14.41
C LYS A 54 20.12 7.04 15.18
N ASN A 55 19.02 6.36 14.90
CA ASN A 55 18.72 5.06 15.53
C ASN A 55 19.61 3.93 14.98
N TYR A 56 20.27 4.14 13.84
CA TYR A 56 21.09 3.13 13.18
C TYR A 56 22.58 3.46 13.34
N PRO A 57 23.46 2.45 13.45
CA PRO A 57 24.90 2.66 13.50
C PRO A 57 25.44 3.39 12.26
N GLU A 58 26.53 4.13 12.46
CA GLU A 58 27.25 4.75 11.36
C GLU A 58 27.68 3.69 10.32
N GLY A 59 27.60 4.07 9.04
CA GLY A 59 27.80 3.15 7.90
C GLY A 59 26.59 2.29 7.52
N HIS A 60 25.55 2.21 8.36
CA HIS A 60 24.34 1.40 8.11
C HIS A 60 23.09 2.25 7.86
N LYS A 61 23.25 3.44 7.26
CA LYS A 61 22.15 4.36 6.96
C LYS A 61 21.06 3.77 6.05
N ALA A 62 21.42 2.76 5.24
CA ALA A 62 20.48 2.01 4.40
C ALA A 62 19.35 1.31 5.21
N ALA A 63 19.57 1.02 6.50
CA ALA A 63 18.54 0.43 7.35
C ALA A 63 17.35 1.39 7.60
N ALA A 64 17.56 2.70 7.42
CA ALA A 64 16.53 3.72 7.56
C ALA A 64 15.60 3.84 6.33
N VAL A 65 15.80 3.06 5.26
CA VAL A 65 14.97 3.16 4.04
C VAL A 65 13.50 2.94 4.33
N LEU A 66 13.15 1.93 5.13
CA LEU A 66 11.75 1.62 5.45
C LEU A 66 11.05 2.78 6.19
N PRO A 67 11.54 3.23 7.36
CA PRO A 67 10.85 4.30 8.10
C PRO A 67 10.85 5.65 7.35
N VAL A 68 11.88 5.96 6.57
CA VAL A 68 11.92 7.19 5.79
C VAL A 68 10.95 7.13 4.61
N LEU A 69 10.79 5.98 3.98
CA LEU A 69 9.81 5.78 2.92
C LEU A 69 8.37 5.80 3.44
N ASP A 70 8.11 5.21 4.62
CA ASP A 70 6.81 5.35 5.31
C ASP A 70 6.49 6.81 5.62
N LEU A 71 7.50 7.59 6.03
CA LEU A 71 7.34 9.02 6.28
C LEU A 71 6.98 9.78 4.99
N ALA A 72 7.63 9.45 3.86
CA ALA A 72 7.27 10.01 2.56
C ALA A 72 5.81 9.70 2.18
N GLN A 73 5.36 8.48 2.43
CA GLN A 73 3.98 8.08 2.21
C GLN A 73 3.01 8.82 3.14
N ARG A 74 3.36 9.05 4.41
CA ARG A 74 2.51 9.84 5.32
C ARG A 74 2.37 11.30 4.88
N GLN A 75 3.41 11.87 4.28
CA GLN A 75 3.36 13.24 3.77
C GLN A 75 2.47 13.38 2.54
N ASN A 76 2.53 12.42 1.61
CA ASN A 76 1.88 12.52 0.30
C ASN A 76 0.65 11.60 0.12
N GLY A 77 0.40 10.69 1.06
CA GLY A 77 -0.63 9.64 1.01
C GLY A 77 -0.23 8.41 0.18
N TRP A 78 0.61 8.60 -0.84
CA TRP A 78 1.13 7.55 -1.72
C TRP A 78 2.54 7.91 -2.19
N LEU A 79 3.24 6.96 -2.80
CA LEU A 79 4.64 7.07 -3.20
C LEU A 79 4.82 7.22 -4.71
N PRO A 80 5.01 8.45 -5.22
CA PRO A 80 5.49 8.67 -6.58
C PRO A 80 6.96 8.23 -6.71
N ILE A 81 7.41 8.01 -7.94
CA ILE A 81 8.79 7.64 -8.21
C ILE A 81 9.78 8.72 -7.74
N SER A 82 9.40 10.00 -7.80
CA SER A 82 10.20 11.12 -7.27
C SER A 82 10.41 11.04 -5.76
N ALA A 83 9.42 10.55 -4.99
CA ALA A 83 9.58 10.34 -3.56
C ALA A 83 10.61 9.24 -3.26
N MET A 84 10.56 8.14 -4.01
CA MET A 84 11.54 7.06 -3.88
C MET A 84 12.96 7.54 -4.23
N ASN A 85 13.10 8.35 -5.30
CA ASN A 85 14.37 8.97 -5.69
C ASN A 85 14.90 9.92 -4.61
N LYS A 86 14.03 10.74 -4.01
CA LYS A 86 14.41 11.64 -2.92
C LYS A 86 14.89 10.88 -1.69
N VAL A 87 14.24 9.77 -1.33
CA VAL A 87 14.70 8.89 -0.24
C VAL A 87 16.08 8.29 -0.55
N ALA A 88 16.30 7.86 -1.79
CA ALA A 88 17.58 7.33 -2.24
C ALA A 88 18.71 8.37 -2.13
N GLU A 89 18.42 9.61 -2.53
CA GLU A 89 19.34 10.76 -2.43
C GLU A 89 19.71 11.04 -0.96
N VAL A 90 18.72 11.14 -0.07
CA VAL A 90 18.93 11.47 1.35
C VAL A 90 19.72 10.39 2.09
N LEU A 91 19.48 9.11 1.78
CA LEU A 91 20.14 7.99 2.43
C LEU A 91 21.41 7.53 1.70
N GLN A 92 21.77 8.15 0.58
CA GLN A 92 22.92 7.81 -0.26
C GLN A 92 22.93 6.33 -0.69
N VAL A 93 21.75 5.79 -1.00
CA VAL A 93 21.60 4.41 -1.48
C VAL A 93 21.19 4.41 -2.95
N PRO A 94 21.53 3.36 -3.73
CA PRO A 94 21.05 3.25 -5.11
C PRO A 94 19.51 3.26 -5.16
N PRO A 95 18.87 4.02 -6.06
CA PRO A 95 17.41 4.11 -6.17
C PRO A 95 16.73 2.74 -6.34
N MET A 96 17.41 1.82 -7.03
CA MET A 96 16.92 0.46 -7.24
C MET A 96 16.62 -0.28 -5.92
N ARG A 97 17.41 -0.07 -4.87
CA ARG A 97 17.17 -0.70 -3.55
C ARG A 97 15.92 -0.14 -2.88
N VAL A 98 15.62 1.13 -3.10
CA VAL A 98 14.38 1.75 -2.62
C VAL A 98 13.18 1.22 -3.40
N TYR A 99 13.31 1.03 -4.72
CA TYR A 99 12.25 0.43 -5.54
C TYR A 99 11.93 -1.00 -5.14
N GLU A 100 12.95 -1.82 -4.85
CA GLU A 100 12.77 -3.17 -4.33
C GLU A 100 11.98 -3.17 -3.02
N VAL A 101 12.35 -2.31 -2.06
CA VAL A 101 11.63 -2.17 -0.79
C VAL A 101 10.18 -1.70 -1.02
N ALA A 102 9.97 -0.69 -1.87
CA ALA A 102 8.65 -0.13 -2.15
C ALA A 102 7.71 -1.12 -2.86
N THR A 103 8.26 -2.06 -3.63
CA THR A 103 7.48 -3.10 -4.33
C THR A 103 7.28 -4.36 -3.49
N PHE A 104 8.21 -4.65 -2.58
CA PHE A 104 8.16 -5.83 -1.72
C PHE A 104 7.13 -5.72 -0.59
N TYR A 105 7.07 -4.57 0.08
CA TYR A 105 6.12 -4.37 1.19
C TYR A 105 4.77 -3.85 0.69
N THR A 106 3.70 -4.55 1.06
CA THR A 106 2.32 -4.26 0.60
C THR A 106 1.71 -2.99 1.19
N MET A 107 2.32 -2.42 2.23
CA MET A 107 1.87 -1.14 2.82
C MET A 107 2.20 0.06 1.93
N TYR A 108 3.20 -0.09 1.04
CA TYR A 108 3.65 1.02 0.21
C TYR A 108 2.74 1.22 -1.01
N ASN A 109 1.91 2.27 -0.95
CA ASN A 109 0.96 2.57 -2.03
C ASN A 109 1.68 3.30 -3.17
N ARG A 110 1.91 2.60 -4.29
CA ARG A 110 2.56 3.16 -5.50
C ARG A 110 1.60 3.83 -6.48
N LYS A 111 0.31 3.75 -6.19
CA LYS A 111 -0.77 4.42 -6.91
C LYS A 111 -1.48 5.35 -5.94
N PRO A 112 -2.08 6.45 -6.44
CA PRO A 112 -2.90 7.30 -5.60
C PRO A 112 -4.08 6.50 -5.05
N VAL A 113 -4.17 6.44 -3.72
CA VAL A 113 -5.29 5.83 -2.99
C VAL A 113 -6.17 6.91 -2.38
N GLY A 114 -7.41 6.57 -2.07
CA GLY A 114 -8.32 7.46 -1.36
C GLY A 114 -7.80 7.80 0.05
N LYS A 115 -8.36 8.86 0.65
CA LYS A 115 -7.98 9.34 2.00
C LYS A 115 -8.05 8.24 3.07
N TYR A 116 -9.03 7.36 2.97
CA TYR A 116 -9.25 6.22 3.85
C TYR A 116 -9.00 4.93 3.08
N HIS A 117 -7.93 4.23 3.43
CA HIS A 117 -7.57 2.94 2.86
C HIS A 117 -8.06 1.79 3.76
N ILE A 118 -9.17 1.17 3.38
CA ILE A 118 -9.88 0.15 4.17
C ILE A 118 -9.32 -1.23 3.85
N GLN A 119 -8.57 -1.80 4.79
CA GLN A 119 -8.01 -3.15 4.65
C GLN A 119 -8.85 -4.14 5.45
N VAL A 120 -9.63 -4.96 4.75
CA VAL A 120 -10.42 -6.04 5.37
C VAL A 120 -9.61 -7.34 5.35
N CYS A 121 -9.37 -7.91 6.53
CA CYS A 121 -8.71 -9.20 6.65
C CYS A 121 -9.67 -10.34 6.26
N THR A 122 -9.31 -11.10 5.24
CA THR A 122 -10.06 -12.29 4.78
C THR A 122 -9.27 -13.58 4.99
N THR A 123 -8.35 -13.60 5.96
CA THR A 123 -7.61 -14.82 6.32
C THR A 123 -8.52 -15.79 7.09
N THR A 124 -8.14 -17.07 7.15
CA THR A 124 -8.96 -18.14 7.73
C THR A 124 -9.60 -17.81 9.08
N PRO A 125 -8.89 -17.22 10.08
CA PRO A 125 -9.51 -16.88 11.36
C PRO A 125 -10.65 -15.86 11.24
N CYS A 126 -10.53 -14.86 10.35
CA CYS A 126 -11.55 -13.86 10.09
C CYS A 126 -12.69 -14.41 9.22
N MET A 127 -12.34 -15.23 8.22
CA MET A 127 -13.29 -15.90 7.34
C MET A 127 -14.22 -16.83 8.14
N LEU A 128 -13.68 -17.57 9.12
CA LEU A 128 -14.49 -18.40 10.03
C LEU A 128 -15.46 -17.58 10.90
N ARG A 129 -15.16 -16.30 11.11
CA ARG A 129 -16.03 -15.34 11.79
C ARG A 129 -16.85 -14.49 10.82
N ASP A 130 -17.03 -14.96 9.59
CA ASP A 130 -17.84 -14.32 8.56
C ASP A 130 -17.34 -12.91 8.17
N SER A 131 -16.03 -12.77 7.90
CA SER A 131 -15.47 -11.51 7.35
C SER A 131 -16.05 -11.13 5.98
N ASP A 132 -16.57 -12.11 5.24
CA ASP A 132 -17.10 -11.91 3.90
C ASP A 132 -18.38 -11.05 3.92
N SER A 133 -19.23 -11.20 4.94
CA SER A 133 -20.42 -10.34 5.09
C SER A 133 -20.07 -8.88 5.34
N ILE A 134 -18.97 -8.61 6.07
CA ILE A 134 -18.44 -7.25 6.28
C ILE A 134 -17.96 -6.66 4.95
N LEU A 135 -17.21 -7.44 4.18
CA LEU A 135 -16.71 -7.02 2.86
C LEU A 135 -17.87 -6.71 1.90
N GLU A 136 -18.90 -7.54 1.85
CA GLU A 136 -20.11 -7.27 1.05
C GLU A 136 -20.86 -6.02 1.52
N ALA A 137 -20.97 -5.80 2.83
CA ALA A 137 -21.63 -4.61 3.38
C ALA A 137 -20.89 -3.33 2.98
N ILE A 138 -19.56 -3.35 2.99
CA ILE A 138 -18.73 -2.22 2.55
C ILE A 138 -18.92 -1.97 1.05
N GLN A 139 -18.89 -3.01 0.22
CA GLN A 139 -19.12 -2.89 -1.23
C GLN A 139 -20.51 -2.33 -1.54
N LYS A 140 -21.56 -2.81 -0.86
CA LYS A 140 -22.94 -2.31 -1.05
C LYS A 140 -23.09 -0.85 -0.61
N LYS A 141 -22.38 -0.43 0.44
CA LYS A 141 -22.43 0.94 0.97
C LYS A 141 -21.66 1.94 0.09
N LEU A 142 -20.47 1.55 -0.39
CA LEU A 142 -19.59 2.42 -1.16
C LEU A 142 -19.80 2.30 -2.68
N GLY A 143 -20.47 1.25 -3.15
CA GLY A 143 -20.74 1.02 -4.57
C GLY A 143 -19.51 0.64 -5.41
N ILE A 144 -18.42 0.19 -4.77
CA ILE A 144 -17.14 -0.14 -5.40
C ILE A 144 -16.80 -1.63 -5.25
N LYS A 145 -15.93 -2.14 -6.12
CA LYS A 145 -15.31 -3.47 -5.96
C LYS A 145 -14.01 -3.38 -5.17
N VAL A 146 -13.51 -4.53 -4.71
CA VAL A 146 -12.23 -4.62 -3.98
C VAL A 146 -11.10 -3.99 -4.81
N GLY A 147 -10.46 -2.97 -4.22
CA GLY A 147 -9.32 -2.23 -4.77
C GLY A 147 -9.66 -1.15 -5.80
N GLU A 148 -10.94 -0.88 -6.04
CA GLU A 148 -11.37 0.35 -6.73
C GLU A 148 -11.44 1.51 -5.73
N THR A 149 -11.28 2.74 -6.20
CA THR A 149 -11.43 3.93 -5.36
C THR A 149 -12.77 4.59 -5.67
N THR A 150 -13.46 5.05 -4.62
CA THR A 150 -14.68 5.84 -4.78
C THR A 150 -14.45 7.08 -5.66
N PRO A 151 -15.45 7.51 -6.47
CA PRO A 151 -15.32 8.71 -7.31
C PRO A 151 -14.95 9.97 -6.52
N ASP A 152 -15.38 10.03 -5.26
CA ASP A 152 -15.14 11.13 -4.33
C ASP A 152 -13.70 11.17 -3.79
N LYS A 153 -12.85 10.19 -4.16
CA LYS A 153 -11.46 10.02 -3.70
C LYS A 153 -11.30 9.91 -2.17
N LEU A 154 -12.39 9.61 -1.45
CA LEU A 154 -12.39 9.53 0.00
C LEU A 154 -12.06 8.12 0.51
N SER A 155 -12.61 7.08 -0.09
CA SER A 155 -12.43 5.69 0.36
C SER A 155 -11.87 4.80 -0.75
N HIS A 156 -10.88 3.99 -0.37
CA HIS A 156 -10.24 2.93 -1.15
C HIS A 156 -10.34 1.61 -0.39
#